data_AF-A0A1B2HMJ3-F1
#
_entry.id   AF-A0A1B2HMJ3-F1
#
_cell.length_a   1.000
_cell.length_b   1.000
_cell.length_c   1.000
_cell.angle_alpha   90.00
_cell.angle_beta   90.00
_cell.angle_gamma   90.00
#
_symmetry.space_group_name_H-M   'P 1'
#
loop_
_entity.id
_entity.type
_entity.pdbx_description
1 polymer ?
#
loop_
_entity_poly.entity_id
_entity_poly.type
_entity_poly.pdbx_seq_one_letter_code
_entity_poly.pdbx_strand_id
1 'polypeptide(L)'
;MVGVGHSIGAWALLCLAGATPWGRDRQPIEVPREPRISRLVLYAPAAGWFAAPGALDGVVAPMLVYAGSADTVTPVAQVEVLRQAAAVDLRVVPGAGHFSFMHTLPPGAAEEPDFDRSAFLAEMVAETSAFVEHR
;
A
#
# COMPACT_ATOMS: atom_id res chain seq x y z
N MET A 1 16.01 -5.90 -2.82
CA MET A 1 15.27 -5.15 -3.85
C MET A 1 14.15 -4.41 -3.16
N VAL A 2 13.89 -3.16 -3.51
CA VAL A 2 12.76 -2.42 -2.93
C VAL A 2 11.62 -2.38 -3.94
N GLY A 3 10.42 -2.73 -3.51
CA GLY A 3 9.20 -2.60 -4.30
C GLY A 3 8.46 -1.32 -3.92
N VAL A 4 8.05 -0.53 -4.92
CA VAL A 4 7.20 0.65 -4.73
C VAL A 4 5.98 0.51 -5.63
N GLY A 5 4.77 0.64 -5.08
CA GLY A 5 3.56 0.42 -5.85
C GLY A 5 2.35 1.16 -5.30
N HIS A 6 1.41 1.44 -6.19
CA HIS A 6 0.10 2.04 -5.89
C HIS A 6 -1.02 1.04 -6.14
N SER A 7 -2.05 1.02 -5.28
CA SER A 7 -3.30 0.28 -5.51
C SER A 7 -3.07 -1.20 -5.85
N ILE A 8 -3.44 -1.65 -7.04
CA ILE A 8 -3.22 -3.02 -7.51
C ILE A 8 -1.73 -3.37 -7.66
N GLY A 9 -0.87 -2.39 -7.95
CA GLY A 9 0.58 -2.58 -7.95
C GLY A 9 1.11 -2.86 -6.55
N ALA A 10 0.55 -2.21 -5.52
CA ALA A 10 0.87 -2.50 -4.13
C ALA A 10 0.37 -3.88 -3.69
N TRP A 11 -0.82 -4.30 -4.15
CA TRP A 11 -1.32 -5.67 -3.99
C TRP A 11 -0.37 -6.71 -4.60
N ALA A 12 0.11 -6.47 -5.82
CA ALA A 12 1.05 -7.37 -6.47
C ALA A 12 2.38 -7.47 -5.71
N LEU A 13 2.87 -6.36 -5.17
CA LEU A 13 4.08 -6.34 -4.34
C LEU A 13 3.89 -7.11 -3.02
N LEU A 14 2.73 -6.99 -2.37
CA LEU A 14 2.39 -7.79 -1.19
C LEU A 14 2.42 -9.28 -1.52
N CYS A 15 1.82 -9.68 -2.64
CA CYS A 15 1.87 -11.07 -3.14
C CYS A 15 3.32 -11.54 -3.35
N LEU A 16 4.12 -10.77 -4.08
CA LEU A 16 5.53 -11.10 -4.32
C LEU A 16 6.33 -11.19 -3.01
N ALA A 17 6.02 -10.36 -2.02
CA ALA A 17 6.69 -10.33 -0.72
C ALA A 17 6.23 -11.42 0.26
N GLY A 18 5.24 -12.25 -0.11
CA GLY A 18 4.81 -13.40 0.70
C GLY A 18 3.36 -13.37 1.19
N ALA A 19 2.60 -12.30 0.93
CA ALA A 19 1.20 -12.21 1.35
C ALA A 19 0.30 -13.13 0.52
N THR A 20 -0.56 -13.93 1.14
CA THR A 20 -1.50 -14.82 0.45
C THR A 20 -2.83 -14.12 0.26
N PRO A 21 -3.21 -13.69 -0.97
CA PRO A 21 -4.52 -13.08 -1.21
C PRO A 21 -5.63 -14.13 -1.18
N TRP A 22 -6.82 -13.71 -0.77
CA TRP A 22 -8.01 -14.55 -0.71
C TRP A 22 -9.10 -14.04 -1.64
N GLY A 23 -9.67 -14.94 -2.43
CA GLY A 23 -10.78 -14.66 -3.33
C GLY A 23 -12.10 -14.46 -2.58
N ARG A 24 -13.13 -14.01 -3.33
CA ARG A 24 -14.49 -13.82 -2.78
C ARG A 24 -15.14 -15.14 -2.34
N ASP A 25 -14.69 -16.25 -2.89
CA ASP A 25 -15.04 -17.62 -2.50
C ASP A 25 -14.40 -18.06 -1.17
N ARG A 26 -13.59 -17.17 -0.56
CA ARG A 26 -12.81 -17.43 0.65
C ARG A 26 -11.80 -18.56 0.45
N GLN A 27 -11.23 -18.67 -0.75
CA GLN A 27 -10.10 -19.55 -1.02
C GLN A 27 -8.82 -18.73 -1.22
N PRO A 28 -7.66 -19.24 -0.78
CA PRO A 28 -6.39 -18.63 -1.09
C PRO A 28 -6.14 -18.69 -2.60
N ILE A 29 -5.58 -17.61 -3.15
CA ILE A 29 -5.19 -17.53 -4.56
C ILE A 29 -3.68 -17.78 -4.64
N GLU A 30 -3.29 -18.73 -5.48
CA GLU A 30 -1.87 -18.99 -5.76
C GLU A 30 -1.26 -17.82 -6.53
N VAL A 31 -0.16 -17.28 -6.02
CA VAL A 31 0.55 -16.13 -6.58
C VAL A 31 2.06 -16.35 -6.50
N PRO A 32 2.84 -15.80 -7.46
CA PRO A 32 4.29 -15.91 -7.43
C PRO A 32 4.88 -15.16 -6.23
N ARG A 33 6.05 -15.63 -5.79
CA ARG A 33 6.85 -15.05 -4.70
C ARG A 33 8.22 -14.61 -5.24
N GLU A 34 8.76 -13.54 -4.70
CA GLU A 34 10.08 -13.01 -5.06
C GLU A 34 10.94 -12.79 -3.81
N PRO A 35 11.83 -13.74 -3.47
CA PRO A 35 12.62 -13.68 -2.23
C PRO A 35 13.61 -12.50 -2.19
N ARG A 36 13.89 -11.83 -3.31
CA ARG A 36 14.77 -10.67 -3.36
C ARG A 36 14.11 -9.38 -2.87
N ILE A 37 12.78 -9.34 -2.70
CA ILE A 37 12.09 -8.18 -2.13
C ILE A 37 12.48 -8.07 -0.65
N SER A 38 13.15 -6.97 -0.32
CA SER A 38 13.70 -6.72 1.01
C SER A 38 12.98 -5.60 1.75
N ARG A 39 12.23 -4.74 1.05
CA ARG A 39 11.44 -3.63 1.61
C ARG A 39 10.28 -3.29 0.67
N LEU A 40 9.20 -2.76 1.21
CA LEU A 40 8.03 -2.31 0.44
C LEU A 40 7.66 -0.86 0.76
N VAL A 41 7.28 -0.11 -0.27
CA VAL A 41 6.57 1.17 -0.13
C VAL A 41 5.25 1.05 -0.87
N LEU A 42 4.15 1.19 -0.14
CA LEU A 42 2.79 0.88 -0.63
C LEU A 42 1.89 2.11 -0.51
N TYR A 43 1.37 2.59 -1.63
CA TYR A 43 0.46 3.74 -1.67
C TYR A 43 -0.97 3.27 -1.96
N ALA A 44 -1.93 3.62 -1.09
CA ALA A 44 -3.34 3.23 -1.22
C ALA A 44 -3.53 1.75 -1.62
N PRO A 45 -2.93 0.78 -0.88
CA PRO A 45 -2.89 -0.59 -1.33
C PRO A 45 -4.28 -1.23 -1.31
N ALA A 46 -4.57 -2.08 -2.30
CA ALA A 46 -5.74 -2.96 -2.28
C ALA A 46 -5.57 -4.12 -1.29
N ALA A 47 -5.43 -3.81 -0.01
CA ALA A 47 -5.01 -4.76 1.03
C ALA A 47 -6.15 -5.64 1.57
N GLY A 48 -7.42 -5.33 1.24
CA GLY A 48 -8.58 -6.11 1.72
C GLY A 48 -8.55 -7.60 1.34
N TRP A 49 -7.75 -7.99 0.34
CA TRP A 49 -7.52 -9.38 -0.06
C TRP A 49 -6.73 -10.20 0.97
N PHE A 50 -6.09 -9.54 1.95
CA PHE A 50 -5.21 -10.16 2.94
C PHE A 50 -5.81 -10.14 4.35
N ALA A 51 -7.14 -10.02 4.48
CA ALA A 51 -7.82 -9.97 5.77
C ALA A 51 -7.97 -11.35 6.45
N ALA A 52 -7.72 -12.45 5.73
CA ALA A 52 -7.83 -13.79 6.28
C ALA A 52 -6.70 -14.07 7.30
N PRO A 53 -6.95 -14.85 8.37
CA PRO A 53 -5.91 -15.23 9.32
C PRO A 53 -4.72 -15.89 8.62
N GLY A 54 -3.51 -15.47 8.97
CA GLY A 54 -2.27 -15.99 8.40
C GLY A 54 -1.96 -15.53 6.97
N ALA A 55 -2.82 -14.70 6.35
CA ALA A 55 -2.59 -14.19 5.00
C ALA A 55 -1.32 -13.35 4.87
N LEU A 56 -0.82 -12.80 5.97
CA LEU A 56 0.37 -11.93 6.00
C LEU A 56 1.60 -12.59 6.64
N ASP A 57 1.53 -13.85 7.09
CA ASP A 57 2.61 -14.52 7.82
C ASP A 57 3.90 -14.66 7.00
N GLY A 58 3.78 -14.75 5.67
CA GLY A 58 4.92 -14.80 4.76
C GLY A 58 5.62 -13.46 4.53
N VAL A 59 5.01 -12.34 4.96
CA VAL A 59 5.54 -10.99 4.73
C VAL A 59 6.51 -10.62 5.85
N VAL A 60 7.80 -10.81 5.58
CA VAL A 60 8.89 -10.46 6.51
C VAL A 60 9.58 -9.14 6.17
N ALA A 61 9.36 -8.61 4.96
CA ALA A 61 9.94 -7.36 4.53
C ALA A 61 9.28 -6.18 5.26
N PRO A 62 10.04 -5.22 5.82
CA PRO A 62 9.48 -4.00 6.39
C PRO A 62 8.74 -3.19 5.32
N MET A 63 7.63 -2.59 5.72
CA MET A 63 6.73 -1.86 4.84
C MET A 63 6.52 -0.44 5.32
N LEU A 64 6.69 0.54 4.43
CA LEU A 64 6.13 1.88 4.56
C LEU A 64 4.82 1.92 3.78
N VAL A 65 3.72 2.24 4.44
CA VAL A 65 2.37 2.16 3.88
C VAL A 65 1.67 3.49 4.05
N TYR A 66 1.06 3.99 2.98
CA TYR A 66 0.20 5.16 3.01
C TYR A 66 -1.25 4.78 2.67
N ALA A 67 -2.19 5.27 3.47
CA ALA A 67 -3.62 5.21 3.22
C ALA A 67 -4.21 6.62 3.17
N GLY A 68 -5.18 6.88 2.29
CA GLY A 68 -5.90 8.16 2.27
C GLY A 68 -7.15 8.10 3.13
N SER A 69 -7.40 9.09 3.98
CA SER A 69 -8.60 9.10 4.83
C SER A 69 -9.90 9.31 4.04
N ALA A 70 -9.82 9.89 2.84
CA ALA A 70 -10.92 10.10 1.91
C ALA A 70 -10.94 9.04 0.78
N ASP A 71 -10.10 8.01 0.86
CA ASP A 71 -10.06 6.94 -0.13
C ASP A 71 -11.30 6.05 -0.03
N THR A 72 -12.12 6.03 -1.09
CA THR A 72 -13.31 5.20 -1.21
C THR A 72 -13.11 3.93 -2.05
N VAL A 73 -11.96 3.80 -2.72
CA VAL A 73 -11.59 2.65 -3.56
C VAL A 73 -10.89 1.59 -2.71
N THR A 74 -9.92 2.03 -1.90
CA THR A 74 -9.22 1.21 -0.91
C THR A 74 -9.31 1.88 0.47
N PRO A 75 -10.49 1.81 1.13
CA PRO A 75 -10.71 2.48 2.41
C PRO A 75 -9.69 2.10 3.48
N VAL A 76 -9.40 3.04 4.39
CA VAL A 76 -8.40 2.86 5.47
C VAL A 76 -8.57 1.54 6.22
N ALA A 77 -9.81 1.14 6.53
CA ALA A 77 -10.10 -0.13 7.20
C ALA A 77 -9.57 -1.37 6.45
N GLN A 78 -9.52 -1.33 5.11
CA GLN A 78 -8.91 -2.39 4.31
C GLN A 78 -7.39 -2.35 4.37
N VAL A 79 -6.78 -1.18 4.52
CA VAL A 79 -5.32 -1.01 4.64
C VAL A 79 -4.83 -1.40 6.04
N GLU A 80 -5.63 -1.14 7.07
CA GLU A 80 -5.31 -1.48 8.47
C GLU A 80 -5.08 -2.97 8.70
N VAL A 81 -5.60 -3.86 7.83
CA VAL A 81 -5.31 -5.29 7.91
C VAL A 81 -3.81 -5.59 7.83
N LEU A 82 -3.03 -4.72 7.15
CA LEU A 82 -1.58 -4.87 7.05
C LEU A 82 -0.88 -4.79 8.40
N ARG A 83 -1.50 -4.20 9.43
CA ARG A 83 -0.95 -4.16 10.81
C ARG A 83 -0.72 -5.55 11.40
N GLN A 84 -1.29 -6.61 10.81
CA GLN A 84 -1.05 -7.99 11.22
C GLN A 84 0.32 -8.53 10.76
N ALA A 85 0.98 -7.86 9.79
CA ALA A 85 2.32 -8.23 9.35
C ALA A 85 3.40 -7.78 10.37
N ALA A 86 4.59 -8.37 10.28
CA ALA A 86 5.63 -8.22 11.31
C ALA A 86 6.22 -6.80 11.43
N ALA A 87 6.32 -6.04 10.34
CA ALA A 87 7.00 -4.74 10.32
C ALA A 87 6.29 -3.75 9.38
N VAL A 88 5.43 -2.91 9.95
CA VAL A 88 4.59 -1.96 9.18
C VAL A 88 4.61 -0.56 9.81
N ASP A 89 5.07 0.41 9.03
CA ASP A 89 4.85 1.84 9.27
C ASP A 89 3.65 2.29 8.42
N LEU A 90 2.46 2.35 9.02
CA LEU A 90 1.22 2.76 8.36
C LEU A 90 0.89 4.23 8.68
N ARG A 91 0.84 5.05 7.63
CA ARG A 91 0.53 6.48 7.64
C ARG A 91 -0.83 6.72 7.02
N VAL A 92 -1.75 7.30 7.78
CA VAL A 92 -3.05 7.73 7.26
C VAL A 92 -2.96 9.22 6.95
N VAL A 93 -3.14 9.58 5.68
CA VAL A 93 -3.03 10.95 5.18
C VAL A 93 -4.41 11.60 5.20
N PRO A 94 -4.65 12.61 6.05
CA PRO A 94 -5.92 13.30 6.10
C PRO A 94 -6.27 13.98 4.76
N GLY A 95 -7.51 13.83 4.32
CA GLY A 95 -8.02 14.45 3.09
C GLY A 95 -7.56 13.79 1.79
N ALA A 96 -6.56 12.92 1.81
CA ALA A 96 -6.11 12.22 0.61
C ALA A 96 -7.15 11.18 0.17
N GLY A 97 -7.47 11.19 -1.13
CA GLY A 97 -8.23 10.16 -1.83
C GLY A 97 -7.33 9.12 -2.48
N HIS A 98 -7.93 8.22 -3.26
CA HIS A 98 -7.22 7.09 -3.87
C HIS A 98 -6.07 7.52 -4.81
N PHE A 99 -6.29 8.61 -5.56
CA PHE A 99 -5.37 9.06 -6.60
C PHE A 99 -4.41 10.16 -6.13
N SER A 100 -4.54 10.64 -4.88
CA SER A 100 -3.67 11.69 -4.31
C SER A 100 -2.18 11.31 -4.30
N PHE A 101 -1.88 10.00 -4.35
CA PHE A 101 -0.54 9.44 -4.39
C PHE A 101 0.08 9.39 -5.80
N MET A 102 -0.64 9.84 -6.83
CA MET A 102 -0.18 9.84 -8.22
C MET A 102 0.27 11.23 -8.66
N HIS A 103 1.38 11.29 -9.42
CA HIS A 103 1.87 12.54 -10.01
C HIS A 103 0.88 13.14 -11.02
N THR A 104 0.30 12.29 -11.89
CA THR A 104 -0.70 12.65 -12.88
C THR A 104 -1.99 11.93 -12.53
N LEU A 105 -3.06 12.71 -12.34
CA LEU A 105 -4.37 12.15 -12.06
C LEU A 105 -4.95 11.45 -13.30
N PRO A 106 -5.70 10.35 -13.10
CA PRO A 106 -6.54 9.80 -14.15
C PRO A 106 -7.57 10.83 -14.66
N PRO A 107 -8.05 10.71 -15.91
CA PRO A 107 -9.11 11.57 -16.43
C PRO A 107 -10.35 11.54 -15.54
N GLY A 108 -10.89 12.71 -15.20
CA GLY A 108 -12.09 12.84 -14.38
C GLY A 108 -11.88 12.65 -12.88
N ALA A 109 -10.66 12.32 -12.43
CA ALA A 109 -10.32 12.37 -11.01
C ALA A 109 -10.07 13.81 -10.58
N ALA A 110 -10.50 14.14 -9.37
CA ALA A 110 -10.22 15.41 -8.70
C ALA A 110 -9.83 15.12 -7.25
N GLU A 111 -9.07 16.04 -6.66
CA GLU A 111 -8.81 16.01 -5.21
C GLU A 111 -9.97 16.64 -4.46
N GLU A 112 -10.00 16.37 -3.16
CA GLU A 112 -10.75 17.21 -2.23
C GLU A 112 -10.25 18.67 -2.33
N PRO A 113 -11.15 19.67 -2.34
CA PRO A 113 -10.78 21.07 -2.61
C PRO A 113 -9.67 21.64 -1.73
N ASP A 114 -9.59 21.21 -0.47
CA ASP A 114 -8.65 21.72 0.54
C ASP A 114 -7.38 20.87 0.68
N PHE A 115 -7.20 19.85 -0.17
CA PHE A 115 -6.03 18.97 -0.10
C PHE A 115 -4.86 19.51 -0.94
N ASP A 116 -3.80 19.96 -0.27
CA ASP A 116 -2.55 20.37 -0.93
C ASP A 116 -1.73 19.15 -1.40
N ARG A 117 -2.14 18.60 -2.56
CA ARG A 117 -1.44 17.46 -3.16
C ARG A 117 0.02 17.75 -3.47
N SER A 118 0.37 18.99 -3.84
CA SER A 118 1.75 19.30 -4.23
C SER A 118 2.68 19.22 -3.03
N ALA A 119 2.28 19.79 -1.89
CA ALA A 119 3.03 19.67 -0.65
C ALA A 119 3.10 18.21 -0.18
N PHE A 120 1.96 17.51 -0.21
CA PHE A 120 1.89 16.10 0.17
C PHE A 120 2.83 15.22 -0.66
N LEU A 121 2.82 15.34 -2.00
CA LEU A 121 3.68 14.53 -2.86
C LEU A 121 5.17 14.80 -2.61
N ALA A 122 5.55 16.05 -2.31
CA ALA A 122 6.92 16.39 -1.98
C ALA A 122 7.38 15.70 -0.67
N GLU A 123 6.54 15.72 0.36
CA GLU A 123 6.80 15.02 1.63
C GLU A 123 6.86 13.50 1.42
N MET A 124 5.84 12.91 0.79
CA MET A 124 5.77 11.48 0.50
C MET A 124 7.02 10.97 -0.24
N VAL A 125 7.52 11.73 -1.22
CA VAL A 125 8.74 11.37 -1.96
C VAL A 125 9.97 11.42 -1.05
N ALA A 126 10.12 12.46 -0.23
CA ALA A 126 11.25 12.57 0.69
C ALA A 126 11.27 11.40 1.69
N GLU A 127 10.12 11.07 2.26
CA GLU A 127 9.97 9.97 3.21
C GLU A 127 10.19 8.60 2.58
N THR A 128 9.70 8.41 1.35
CA THR A 128 9.96 7.21 0.55
C THR A 128 11.45 7.02 0.29
N SER A 129 12.15 8.07 -0.15
CA SER A 129 13.58 8.02 -0.39
C SER A 129 14.35 7.67 0.88
N ALA A 130 14.03 8.32 2.01
CA ALA A 130 14.66 8.02 3.29
C ALA A 130 14.49 6.56 3.73
N PHE A 131 13.30 5.99 3.51
CA PHE A 131 12.98 4.60 3.83
C PHE A 131 13.71 3.60 2.91
N VAL A 132 13.86 3.93 1.63
CA VAL A 132 14.58 3.13 0.63
C VAL A 132 16.09 3.12 0.89
N GLU A 133 16.64 4.25 1.34
CA GLU A 133 18.08 4.44 1.58
C GLU A 133 18.56 3.82 2.89
N HIS A 134 17.71 3.78 3.93
CA HIS A 134 18.01 3.03 5.14
C HIS A 134 18.13 1.54 4.80
N ARG A 135 19.33 0.97 4.91
CA ARG A 135 19.57 -0.47 4.72
C ARG A 135 19.51 -1.21 6.03
#